data_AF-A0A2A5CSA3-F1
#
_entry.id   AF-A0A2A5CSA3-F1
#
_cell.length_a   1.000
_cell.length_b   1.000
_cell.length_c   1.000
_cell.angle_alpha   90.00
_cell.angle_beta   90.00
_cell.angle_gamma   90.00
#
_symmetry.space_group_name_H-M   'P 1'
#
loop_
_entity.id
_entity.type
_entity.pdbx_description
1 polymer ?
#
loop_
_entity_poly.entity_id
_entity_poly.type
_entity_poly.pdbx_seq_one_letter_code
_entity_poly.pdbx_strand_id
1 'polypeptide(L)'
;MQKLLNFAIASAALFTSSLALAVPFSGPDAFGYNGSDIAFGLTDIRTSGTNIGLDNQDDGSFTNAIGFDFDFYGNIFTETHVSTNGFISFGANNAGKSGCCSGDPIPTPGSGLDNFIAGFWEDLNPGNGGSIRTQTIGDVGSREFIVGYYDVRDFDDPGSSINTFEIILHELTNDIEIQIFQIQFDDVDDKTVGIENEDGTDGIEILFVESSDPNYSNGDILIQNQAFCFSTGGTNCGQSTSVPAPATVGLFLLGLLGIKRARKTKA
;
A
#
# COMPACT_ATOMS: atom_id res chain seq x y z
N MET A 1 15.85 27.55 -62.36
CA MET A 1 16.43 26.48 -61.53
C MET A 1 16.39 26.95 -60.09
N GLN A 2 15.34 26.58 -59.36
CA GLN A 2 15.00 27.10 -58.04
C GLN A 2 15.49 26.11 -56.99
N LYS A 3 16.36 26.55 -56.08
CA LYS A 3 16.90 25.73 -54.99
C LYS A 3 15.79 25.44 -53.98
N LEU A 4 15.49 24.15 -53.75
CA LEU A 4 14.67 23.67 -52.66
C LEU A 4 15.52 23.63 -51.38
N LEU A 5 15.09 24.36 -50.34
CA LEU A 5 15.59 24.20 -48.98
C LEU A 5 14.64 23.23 -48.26
N ASN A 6 15.14 22.06 -47.87
CA ASN A 6 14.43 21.17 -46.95
C ASN A 6 14.62 21.69 -45.53
N PHE A 7 13.54 22.10 -44.87
CA PHE A 7 13.51 22.26 -43.42
C PHE A 7 12.98 20.97 -42.80
N ALA A 8 13.85 20.26 -42.08
CA ALA A 8 13.43 19.20 -41.17
C ALA A 8 12.89 19.86 -39.90
N ILE A 9 11.61 19.68 -39.60
CA ILE A 9 11.02 20.04 -38.32
C ILE A 9 11.27 18.85 -37.39
N ALA A 10 12.23 19.00 -36.48
CA ALA A 10 12.35 18.10 -35.33
C ALA A 10 11.29 18.52 -34.31
N SER A 11 10.20 17.74 -34.20
CA SER A 11 9.27 17.88 -33.08
C SER A 11 9.96 17.41 -31.81
N ALA A 12 10.35 18.35 -30.95
CA ALA A 12 10.69 18.06 -29.58
C ALA A 12 9.38 17.84 -28.82
N ALA A 13 9.12 16.61 -28.38
CA ALA A 13 8.08 16.33 -27.41
C ALA A 13 8.47 17.03 -26.10
N LEU A 14 7.68 18.04 -25.71
CA LEU A 14 7.75 18.63 -24.38
C LEU A 14 7.20 17.59 -23.40
N PHE A 15 8.08 16.86 -22.73
CA PHE A 15 7.72 16.15 -21.52
C PHE A 15 7.54 17.21 -20.44
N THR A 16 6.30 17.57 -20.15
CA THR A 16 5.97 18.27 -18.91
C THR A 16 6.18 17.25 -17.80
N SER A 17 7.27 17.35 -17.04
CA SER A 17 7.33 16.66 -15.76
C SER A 17 6.20 17.24 -14.91
N SER A 18 5.18 16.45 -14.57
CA SER A 18 4.33 16.83 -13.45
C SER A 18 5.27 16.98 -12.26
N LEU A 19 5.23 18.14 -11.63
CA LEU A 19 5.87 18.31 -10.34
C LEU A 19 5.09 17.39 -9.41
N ALA A 20 5.69 16.28 -8.99
CA ALA A 20 5.18 15.51 -7.87
C ALA A 20 4.98 16.51 -6.72
N LEU A 21 3.73 16.72 -6.32
CA LEU A 21 3.42 17.50 -5.14
C LEU A 21 4.09 16.78 -3.97
N ALA A 22 5.11 17.40 -3.38
CA ALA A 22 5.57 17.01 -2.07
C ALA A 22 4.49 17.47 -1.09
N VAL A 23 3.51 16.61 -0.83
CA VAL A 23 2.46 16.90 0.14
C VAL A 23 3.12 16.87 1.52
N PRO A 24 3.17 17.99 2.26
CA PRO A 24 3.74 17.98 3.59
C PRO A 24 2.86 17.09 4.47
N PHE A 25 3.42 15.98 4.99
CA PHE A 25 2.70 15.11 5.92
C PHE A 25 2.24 15.92 7.14
N SER A 26 0.94 15.91 7.39
CA SER A 26 0.31 16.41 8.60
C SER A 26 0.60 15.44 9.75
N GLY A 27 1.81 15.46 10.31
CA GLY A 27 2.22 14.51 11.35
C GLY A 27 2.91 15.14 12.57
N PRO A 28 2.77 14.53 13.77
CA PRO A 28 1.86 13.42 14.07
C PRO A 28 0.38 13.84 14.15
N ASP A 29 -0.52 12.90 13.89
CA ASP A 29 -1.95 13.03 14.20
C ASP A 29 -2.21 12.96 15.72
N ALA A 30 -3.47 13.02 16.17
CA ALA A 30 -3.77 13.09 17.61
C ALA A 30 -3.52 11.75 18.33
N PHE A 31 -3.66 10.61 17.65
CA PHE A 31 -3.36 9.27 18.15
C PHE A 31 -1.85 9.02 18.26
N GLY A 32 -1.08 9.57 17.34
CA GLY A 32 0.38 9.52 17.30
C GLY A 32 0.99 8.92 16.03
N TYR A 33 0.20 8.62 15.00
CA TYR A 33 0.76 8.25 13.70
C TYR A 33 1.55 9.42 13.12
N ASN A 34 2.68 9.11 12.49
CA ASN A 34 3.46 10.06 11.68
C ASN A 34 3.49 9.54 10.25
N GLY A 35 3.15 10.40 9.30
CA GLY A 35 3.36 10.15 7.88
C GLY A 35 4.79 10.46 7.45
N SER A 36 5.37 9.64 6.58
CA SER A 36 6.67 9.92 5.95
C SER A 36 6.81 9.28 4.58
N ASP A 37 7.61 9.89 3.71
CA ASP A 37 8.00 9.28 2.43
C ASP A 37 8.96 8.11 2.68
N ILE A 38 8.75 7.02 1.96
CA ILE A 38 9.67 5.87 1.91
C ILE A 38 10.08 5.57 0.48
N ALA A 39 11.06 4.68 0.32
CA ALA A 39 11.46 4.24 -1.00
C ALA A 39 10.31 3.46 -1.66
N PHE A 40 9.94 3.88 -2.87
CA PHE A 40 8.99 3.14 -3.69
C PHE A 40 9.55 1.78 -4.11
N GLY A 41 8.75 0.73 -3.93
CA GLY A 41 9.01 -0.61 -4.41
C GLY A 41 7.82 -1.52 -4.16
N LEU A 42 7.02 -1.78 -5.20
CA LEU A 42 5.94 -2.76 -5.11
C LEU A 42 6.47 -4.14 -4.73
N THR A 43 5.75 -4.83 -3.85
CA THR A 43 5.96 -6.25 -3.60
C THR A 43 5.58 -7.07 -4.83
N ASP A 44 4.60 -6.60 -5.60
CA ASP A 44 4.09 -7.18 -6.84
C ASP A 44 3.60 -8.61 -6.67
N ILE A 45 2.46 -8.75 -5.99
CA ILE A 45 1.76 -10.02 -5.79
C ILE A 45 0.78 -10.36 -6.93
N ARG A 46 0.91 -9.75 -8.12
CA ARG A 46 0.03 -10.04 -9.28
C ARG A 46 -0.08 -11.53 -9.60
N THR A 47 1.03 -12.25 -9.44
CA THR A 47 1.15 -13.68 -9.80
C THR A 47 1.07 -14.63 -8.61
N SER A 48 1.46 -14.18 -7.42
CA SER A 48 1.50 -15.00 -6.20
C SER A 48 0.28 -14.81 -5.30
N GLY A 49 -0.37 -13.65 -5.37
CA GLY A 49 -1.49 -13.28 -4.52
C GLY A 49 -2.77 -14.03 -4.88
N THR A 50 -3.65 -14.13 -3.88
CA THR A 50 -4.94 -14.78 -4.01
C THR A 50 -5.94 -13.83 -4.69
N ASN A 51 -6.69 -14.34 -5.66
CA ASN A 51 -7.87 -13.64 -6.19
C ASN A 51 -9.03 -13.78 -5.21
N ILE A 52 -9.49 -12.66 -4.66
CA ILE A 52 -10.58 -12.60 -3.67
C ILE A 52 -11.98 -12.45 -4.30
N GLY A 53 -12.09 -12.55 -5.63
CA GLY A 53 -13.36 -12.55 -6.34
C GLY A 53 -13.89 -11.16 -6.73
N LEU A 54 -13.07 -10.12 -6.61
CA LEU A 54 -13.45 -8.73 -6.93
C LEU A 54 -13.12 -8.30 -8.38
N ASP A 55 -12.30 -9.07 -9.12
CA ASP A 55 -11.83 -8.71 -10.48
C ASP A 55 -12.93 -8.45 -11.52
N ASN A 56 -14.19 -8.84 -11.27
CA ASN A 56 -15.31 -8.60 -12.19
C ASN A 56 -16.48 -7.92 -11.48
N GLN A 57 -16.19 -7.16 -10.43
CA GLN A 57 -17.17 -6.46 -9.62
C GLN A 57 -16.96 -4.96 -9.74
N ASP A 58 -18.07 -4.28 -9.56
CA ASP A 58 -18.20 -2.86 -9.28
C ASP A 58 -18.91 -2.75 -7.93
N ASP A 59 -18.54 -1.78 -7.11
CA ASP A 59 -19.06 -1.63 -5.73
C ASP A 59 -19.00 -2.93 -4.89
N GLY A 60 -17.89 -3.66 -5.05
CA GLY A 60 -17.64 -4.91 -4.36
C GLY A 60 -16.91 -4.70 -3.04
N SER A 61 -17.14 -5.61 -2.09
CA SER A 61 -16.38 -5.67 -0.84
C SER A 61 -16.15 -7.12 -0.44
N PHE A 62 -14.97 -7.43 0.09
CA PHE A 62 -14.61 -8.77 0.55
C PHE A 62 -13.89 -8.75 1.89
N THR A 63 -14.38 -9.52 2.85
CA THR A 63 -13.71 -9.72 4.15
C THR A 63 -12.53 -10.67 4.01
N ASN A 64 -11.32 -10.17 4.25
CA ASN A 64 -10.08 -10.91 4.15
C ASN A 64 -9.37 -11.00 5.50
N ALA A 65 -8.99 -12.20 5.93
CA ALA A 65 -8.17 -12.38 7.12
C ALA A 65 -6.75 -11.79 6.90
N ILE A 66 -6.27 -10.99 7.85
CA ILE A 66 -4.92 -10.38 7.82
C ILE A 66 -3.85 -11.45 8.02
N GLY A 67 -4.16 -12.43 8.87
CA GLY A 67 -3.27 -13.53 9.25
C GLY A 67 -2.53 -13.29 10.58
N PHE A 68 -2.60 -12.07 11.13
CA PHE A 68 -2.08 -11.68 12.44
C PHE A 68 -2.99 -10.63 13.09
N ASP A 69 -2.74 -10.35 14.36
CA ASP A 69 -3.38 -9.25 15.10
C ASP A 69 -2.72 -7.94 14.67
N PHE A 70 -3.51 -6.99 14.16
CA PHE A 70 -3.04 -5.68 13.73
C PHE A 70 -3.71 -4.59 14.57
N ASP A 71 -2.92 -3.71 15.20
CA ASP A 71 -3.41 -2.57 15.97
C ASP A 71 -3.57 -1.34 15.07
N PHE A 72 -4.81 -0.91 14.87
CA PHE A 72 -5.15 0.31 14.14
C PHE A 72 -5.91 1.26 15.06
N TYR A 73 -5.33 2.43 15.34
CA TYR A 73 -5.88 3.43 16.27
C TYR A 73 -6.23 2.87 17.67
N GLY A 74 -5.45 1.90 18.17
CA GLY A 74 -5.59 1.33 19.51
C GLY A 74 -6.56 0.16 19.57
N ASN A 75 -7.12 -0.25 18.42
CA ASN A 75 -8.04 -1.37 18.28
C ASN A 75 -7.38 -2.51 17.50
N ILE A 76 -7.51 -3.73 18.02
CA ILE A 76 -6.93 -4.93 17.40
C ILE A 76 -7.91 -5.54 16.41
N PHE A 77 -7.46 -5.71 15.17
CA PHE A 77 -8.19 -6.36 14.09
C PHE A 77 -7.45 -7.60 13.57
N THR A 78 -8.19 -8.60 13.12
CA THR A 78 -7.65 -9.83 12.50
C THR A 78 -8.12 -10.03 11.06
N GLU A 79 -9.01 -9.15 10.60
CA GLU A 79 -9.56 -9.10 9.25
C GLU A 79 -9.73 -7.66 8.79
N THR A 80 -9.76 -7.48 7.48
CA THR A 80 -10.05 -6.23 6.78
C THR A 80 -11.22 -6.45 5.83
N HIS A 81 -11.91 -5.39 5.45
CA HIS A 81 -12.85 -5.38 4.34
C HIS A 81 -12.20 -4.66 3.16
N VAL A 82 -11.83 -5.42 2.14
CA VAL A 82 -11.20 -4.92 0.91
C VAL A 82 -12.29 -4.46 -0.04
N SER A 83 -12.26 -3.18 -0.43
CA SER A 83 -13.21 -2.61 -1.39
C SER A 83 -12.71 -2.69 -2.83
N THR A 84 -13.59 -2.76 -3.82
CA THR A 84 -13.22 -2.48 -5.23
C THR A 84 -12.66 -1.08 -5.38
N ASN A 85 -13.15 -0.14 -4.58
CA ASN A 85 -12.93 1.31 -4.65
C ASN A 85 -11.62 1.72 -3.94
N GLY A 86 -10.61 0.85 -3.93
CA GLY A 86 -9.22 1.22 -3.62
C GLY A 86 -8.83 1.48 -2.17
N PHE A 87 -9.63 1.02 -1.21
CA PHE A 87 -9.32 1.08 0.22
C PHE A 87 -9.55 -0.25 0.94
N ILE A 88 -9.00 -0.35 2.15
CA ILE A 88 -9.38 -1.36 3.15
C ILE A 88 -9.98 -0.69 4.37
N SER A 89 -10.98 -1.30 4.98
CA SER A 89 -11.61 -0.82 6.21
C SER A 89 -11.66 -1.89 7.29
N PHE A 90 -11.87 -1.46 8.53
CA PHE A 90 -11.86 -2.33 9.70
C PHE A 90 -13.17 -2.24 10.48
N GLY A 91 -13.47 -3.31 11.22
CA GLY A 91 -14.62 -3.40 12.11
C GLY A 91 -15.92 -3.83 11.42
N ALA A 92 -16.75 -4.55 12.16
CA ALA A 92 -17.96 -5.20 11.63
C ALA A 92 -18.98 -4.24 11.00
N ASN A 93 -18.97 -2.95 11.39
CA ASN A 93 -19.85 -1.95 10.82
C ASN A 93 -19.50 -1.60 9.36
N ASN A 94 -18.30 -1.93 8.91
CA ASN A 94 -17.84 -1.68 7.54
C ASN A 94 -17.92 -2.93 6.65
N ALA A 95 -18.31 -4.08 7.19
CA ALA A 95 -18.48 -5.31 6.41
C ALA A 95 -19.48 -5.12 5.27
N GLY A 96 -19.03 -5.34 4.04
CA GLY A 96 -19.85 -5.21 2.83
C GLY A 96 -20.03 -3.78 2.32
N LYS A 97 -19.42 -2.77 2.94
CA LYS A 97 -19.38 -1.41 2.38
C LYS A 97 -18.32 -1.35 1.28
N SER A 98 -18.69 -0.83 0.12
CA SER A 98 -17.75 -0.52 -0.98
C SER A 98 -17.20 0.90 -0.89
N GLY A 99 -17.78 1.79 -0.08
CA GLY A 99 -17.42 3.21 -0.13
C GLY A 99 -17.80 3.85 -1.46
N CYS A 100 -18.82 3.32 -2.13
CA CYS A 100 -19.45 3.99 -3.27
C CYS A 100 -19.73 5.46 -2.92
N CYS A 101 -19.39 6.40 -3.79
CA CYS A 101 -18.60 6.23 -5.01
C CYS A 101 -17.56 7.34 -5.11
N SER A 102 -17.17 7.92 -3.98
CA SER A 102 -16.28 9.06 -3.92
C SER A 102 -15.50 8.97 -2.63
N GLY A 103 -14.22 9.31 -2.68
CA GLY A 103 -13.44 9.57 -1.50
C GLY A 103 -13.94 10.81 -0.75
N ASP A 104 -13.50 10.93 0.49
CA ASP A 104 -13.78 12.04 1.39
C ASP A 104 -12.45 12.60 1.95
N PRO A 105 -12.38 13.91 2.28
CA PRO A 105 -11.20 14.46 2.92
C PRO A 105 -10.95 13.77 4.27
N ILE A 106 -9.69 13.72 4.71
CA ILE A 106 -9.31 13.08 5.98
C ILE A 106 -8.79 14.13 6.96
N PRO A 107 -9.32 14.19 8.20
CA PRO A 107 -10.44 13.41 8.73
C PRO A 107 -11.81 14.03 8.43
N THR A 108 -12.84 13.21 8.22
CA THR A 108 -14.24 13.62 8.01
C THR A 108 -15.22 12.80 8.86
N PRO A 109 -15.64 13.32 10.04
CA PRO A 109 -16.55 12.61 10.90
C PRO A 109 -17.94 12.45 10.27
N GLY A 110 -18.46 11.22 10.27
CA GLY A 110 -19.85 10.95 9.90
C GLY A 110 -20.11 10.93 8.39
N SER A 111 -19.06 10.72 7.58
CA SER A 111 -19.15 10.36 6.15
C SER A 111 -20.01 9.10 5.92
N GLY A 112 -20.02 8.19 6.91
CA GLY A 112 -20.69 6.89 6.83
C GLY A 112 -19.73 5.75 6.47
N LEU A 113 -18.48 6.06 6.15
CA LEU A 113 -17.36 5.13 6.06
C LEU A 113 -16.16 5.74 6.81
N ASP A 114 -15.87 5.19 7.98
CA ASP A 114 -14.71 5.56 8.81
C ASP A 114 -13.84 4.31 9.03
N ASN A 115 -12.76 4.42 9.81
CA ASN A 115 -11.88 3.29 10.17
C ASN A 115 -11.23 2.60 8.97
N PHE A 116 -10.52 3.36 8.13
CA PHE A 116 -10.00 2.87 6.85
C PHE A 116 -8.57 3.31 6.56
N ILE A 117 -7.97 2.59 5.61
CA ILE A 117 -6.72 2.94 4.93
C ILE A 117 -7.03 3.01 3.44
N ALA A 118 -6.94 4.20 2.87
CA ALA A 118 -7.19 4.48 1.46
C ALA A 118 -5.86 4.51 0.70
N GLY A 119 -5.62 3.48 -0.13
CA GLY A 119 -4.49 3.48 -1.05
C GLY A 119 -4.74 4.39 -2.25
N PHE A 120 -5.98 4.41 -2.72
CA PHE A 120 -6.57 5.36 -3.65
C PHE A 120 -8.08 5.16 -3.65
N TRP A 121 -8.78 5.80 -2.72
CA TRP A 121 -10.24 5.72 -2.64
C TRP A 121 -10.87 6.64 -3.68
N GLU A 122 -11.58 5.99 -4.62
CA GLU A 122 -12.23 6.53 -5.82
C GLU A 122 -13.32 5.56 -6.29
N ASP A 123 -14.17 5.92 -7.26
CA ASP A 123 -15.03 4.95 -7.96
C ASP A 123 -14.25 4.05 -8.93
N LEU A 124 -13.62 3.00 -8.40
CA LEU A 124 -12.87 2.02 -9.18
C LEU A 124 -13.72 0.80 -9.56
N ASN A 125 -13.57 0.37 -10.82
CA ASN A 125 -14.25 -0.80 -11.35
C ASN A 125 -13.24 -1.82 -11.92
N PRO A 126 -12.78 -2.80 -11.12
CA PRO A 126 -11.97 -3.92 -11.61
C PRO A 126 -12.60 -4.69 -12.78
N GLY A 127 -13.94 -4.72 -12.87
CA GLY A 127 -14.66 -5.31 -14.00
C GLY A 127 -14.44 -4.63 -15.35
N ASN A 128 -14.02 -3.35 -15.35
CA ASN A 128 -13.58 -2.66 -16.56
C ASN A 128 -12.14 -3.03 -16.96
N GLY A 129 -11.34 -3.54 -16.03
CA GLY A 129 -9.96 -3.98 -16.24
C GLY A 129 -9.14 -3.96 -14.96
N GLY A 130 -8.08 -4.76 -14.93
CA GLY A 130 -7.18 -4.89 -13.80
C GLY A 130 -7.49 -6.07 -12.90
N SER A 131 -6.93 -6.06 -11.69
CA SER A 131 -7.16 -7.12 -10.70
C SER A 131 -6.83 -6.68 -9.28
N ILE A 132 -7.48 -7.34 -8.30
CA ILE A 132 -7.20 -7.16 -6.88
C ILE A 132 -6.66 -8.47 -6.30
N ARG A 133 -5.53 -8.40 -5.60
CA ARG A 133 -4.88 -9.57 -4.99
C ARG A 133 -4.60 -9.32 -3.52
N THR A 134 -4.67 -10.38 -2.71
CA THR A 134 -4.24 -10.35 -1.32
C THR A 134 -3.20 -11.42 -1.03
N GLN A 135 -2.25 -11.13 -0.15
CA GLN A 135 -1.29 -12.12 0.30
C GLN A 135 -0.74 -11.76 1.69
N THR A 136 -0.65 -12.74 2.58
CA THR A 136 0.18 -12.63 3.80
C THR A 136 1.49 -13.36 3.56
N ILE A 137 2.62 -12.67 3.72
CA ILE A 137 3.98 -13.22 3.53
C ILE A 137 4.83 -13.05 4.79
N GLY A 138 6.02 -13.66 4.81
CA GLY A 138 6.96 -13.59 5.93
C GLY A 138 6.77 -14.68 6.99
N ASP A 139 7.63 -14.65 8.01
CA ASP A 139 7.59 -15.56 9.16
C ASP A 139 6.81 -14.93 10.32
N VAL A 140 6.14 -15.76 11.13
CA VAL A 140 5.37 -15.31 12.31
C VAL A 140 6.20 -14.39 13.20
N GLY A 141 5.63 -13.23 13.55
CA GLY A 141 6.28 -12.15 14.27
C GLY A 141 6.98 -11.12 13.36
N SER A 142 6.88 -11.28 12.04
CA SER A 142 7.45 -10.40 11.01
C SER A 142 6.68 -10.50 9.69
N ARG A 143 5.40 -10.90 9.74
CA ARG A 143 4.58 -11.01 8.54
C ARG A 143 4.15 -9.66 8.01
N GLU A 144 3.85 -9.66 6.71
CA GLU A 144 3.27 -8.54 6.00
C GLU A 144 1.97 -9.01 5.36
N PHE A 145 0.90 -8.24 5.54
CA PHE A 145 -0.35 -8.44 4.82
C PHE A 145 -0.47 -7.40 3.73
N ILE A 146 -0.59 -7.84 2.47
CA ILE A 146 -0.56 -7.00 1.28
C ILE A 146 -1.91 -7.09 0.58
N VAL A 147 -2.46 -5.94 0.22
CA VAL A 147 -3.60 -5.79 -0.69
C VAL A 147 -3.13 -4.97 -1.89
N GLY A 148 -3.06 -5.62 -3.05
CA GLY A 148 -2.59 -5.01 -4.30
C GLY A 148 -3.71 -4.79 -5.30
N TYR A 149 -3.78 -3.57 -5.84
CA TYR A 149 -4.62 -3.17 -6.96
C TYR A 149 -3.70 -3.00 -8.16
N TYR A 150 -3.97 -3.72 -9.24
CA TYR A 150 -3.10 -3.78 -10.40
C TYR A 150 -3.86 -3.47 -11.68
N ASP A 151 -3.47 -2.39 -12.33
CA ASP A 151 -4.05 -1.89 -13.57
C ASP A 151 -5.59 -1.72 -13.48
N VAL A 152 -6.10 -1.40 -12.28
CA VAL A 152 -7.53 -1.21 -12.01
C VAL A 152 -7.98 0.11 -12.60
N ARG A 153 -9.13 0.10 -13.24
CA ARG A 153 -9.67 1.26 -13.96
C ARG A 153 -10.76 1.94 -13.14
N ASP A 154 -11.00 3.21 -13.45
CA ASP A 154 -12.15 3.91 -12.88
C ASP A 154 -13.45 3.38 -13.53
N PHE A 155 -14.56 3.59 -12.84
CA PHE A 155 -15.88 3.21 -13.31
C PHE A 155 -16.28 4.03 -14.55
N ASP A 156 -16.19 5.36 -14.48
CA ASP A 156 -16.73 6.27 -15.50
C ASP A 156 -15.75 6.63 -16.63
N ASP A 157 -14.43 6.47 -16.44
CA ASP A 157 -13.43 6.69 -17.50
C ASP A 157 -12.41 5.55 -17.66
N PRO A 158 -12.86 4.31 -17.92
CA PRO A 158 -11.98 3.15 -18.01
C PRO A 158 -11.03 3.17 -19.22
N GLY A 159 -11.16 4.15 -20.12
CA GLY A 159 -10.29 4.31 -21.28
C GLY A 159 -9.03 5.11 -20.98
N SER A 160 -9.04 5.94 -19.94
CA SER A 160 -7.99 6.92 -19.64
C SER A 160 -7.28 6.67 -18.30
N SER A 161 -7.84 5.82 -17.43
CA SER A 161 -7.26 5.49 -16.13
C SER A 161 -6.78 4.05 -15.98
N ILE A 162 -5.62 3.92 -15.33
CA ILE A 162 -4.96 2.67 -14.97
C ILE A 162 -4.25 2.90 -13.63
N ASN A 163 -4.86 2.46 -12.55
CA ASN A 163 -4.38 2.65 -11.19
C ASN A 163 -3.67 1.40 -10.69
N THR A 164 -2.46 1.58 -10.13
CA THR A 164 -1.67 0.51 -9.53
C THR A 164 -1.03 0.96 -8.23
N PHE A 165 -1.40 0.28 -7.14
CA PHE A 165 -0.89 0.55 -5.80
C PHE A 165 -1.05 -0.68 -4.88
N GLU A 166 -0.35 -0.66 -3.75
CA GLU A 166 -0.45 -1.67 -2.69
C GLU A 166 -0.65 -1.00 -1.33
N ILE A 167 -1.47 -1.62 -0.48
CA ILE A 167 -1.59 -1.32 0.95
C ILE A 167 -0.93 -2.48 1.70
N ILE A 168 0.00 -2.19 2.62
CA ILE A 168 0.78 -3.20 3.34
C ILE A 168 0.68 -2.94 4.84
N LEU A 169 0.34 -3.97 5.61
CA LEU A 169 0.30 -3.95 7.09
C LEU A 169 1.44 -4.81 7.63
N HIS A 170 2.18 -4.31 8.63
CA HIS A 170 3.32 -5.03 9.23
C HIS A 170 2.98 -5.59 10.62
N GLU A 171 3.15 -6.90 10.80
CA GLU A 171 2.79 -7.62 12.04
C GLU A 171 3.53 -7.13 13.29
N LEU A 172 4.83 -6.85 13.19
CA LEU A 172 5.65 -6.55 14.36
C LEU A 172 5.42 -5.13 14.89
N THR A 173 5.25 -4.19 13.98
CA THR A 173 5.27 -2.75 14.29
C THR A 173 3.89 -2.12 14.24
N ASN A 174 2.92 -2.78 13.60
CA ASN A 174 1.63 -2.18 13.20
C ASN A 174 1.79 -0.97 12.28
N ASP A 175 2.94 -0.87 11.59
CA ASP A 175 3.13 0.16 10.58
C ASP A 175 2.29 -0.15 9.34
N ILE A 176 1.97 0.91 8.60
CA ILE A 176 1.19 0.86 7.36
C ILE A 176 2.07 1.45 6.24
N GLU A 177 2.15 0.74 5.11
CA GLU A 177 2.68 1.30 3.88
C GLU A 177 1.61 1.43 2.80
N ILE A 178 1.70 2.51 2.03
CA ILE A 178 0.99 2.67 0.76
C ILE A 178 2.04 2.85 -0.33
N GLN A 179 2.13 1.90 -1.26
CA GLN A 179 3.07 1.91 -2.37
C GLN A 179 2.32 2.24 -3.67
N ILE A 180 2.61 3.39 -4.29
CA ILE A 180 1.89 3.86 -5.47
C ILE A 180 2.82 3.85 -6.69
N PHE A 181 2.55 2.94 -7.64
CA PHE A 181 3.22 2.98 -8.94
C PHE A 181 2.64 4.10 -9.79
N GLN A 182 1.32 4.16 -9.92
CA GLN A 182 0.61 5.28 -10.51
C GLN A 182 -0.86 5.30 -10.07
N ILE A 183 -1.40 6.49 -9.91
CA ILE A 183 -2.85 6.76 -9.84
C ILE A 183 -3.16 7.98 -10.71
N GLN A 184 -4.33 7.97 -11.32
CA GLN A 184 -4.74 8.98 -12.29
C GLN A 184 -5.97 9.73 -11.81
N PHE A 185 -6.11 10.96 -12.31
CA PHE A 185 -7.27 11.80 -12.10
C PHE A 185 -8.32 11.49 -13.16
N ASP A 186 -9.58 11.36 -12.75
CA ASP A 186 -10.78 11.60 -13.56
C ASP A 186 -11.54 12.84 -13.03
N ASP A 187 -12.54 13.34 -13.75
CA ASP A 187 -13.31 14.53 -13.38
C ASP A 187 -14.73 14.19 -12.87
N VAL A 188 -14.91 13.00 -12.30
CA VAL A 188 -16.21 12.49 -11.86
C VAL A 188 -16.33 12.45 -10.33
N ASP A 189 -15.48 11.70 -9.64
CA ASP A 189 -15.56 11.48 -8.19
C ASP A 189 -14.32 12.03 -7.45
N ASP A 190 -14.37 12.16 -6.12
CA ASP A 190 -13.26 12.75 -5.37
C ASP A 190 -12.23 11.70 -4.94
N LYS A 191 -10.96 12.04 -5.05
CA LYS A 191 -9.81 11.13 -4.82
C LYS A 191 -9.29 11.25 -3.41
N THR A 192 -9.08 10.12 -2.72
CA THR A 192 -8.49 10.12 -1.37
C THR A 192 -7.34 9.14 -1.20
N VAL A 193 -6.25 9.56 -0.56
CA VAL A 193 -5.16 8.69 -0.08
C VAL A 193 -4.84 9.06 1.37
N GLY A 194 -4.83 8.09 2.27
CA GLY A 194 -4.54 8.34 3.69
C GLY A 194 -5.09 7.29 4.64
N ILE A 195 -5.13 7.65 5.93
CA ILE A 195 -5.65 6.80 7.01
C ILE A 195 -6.61 7.60 7.91
N GLU A 196 -7.69 6.97 8.36
CA GLU A 196 -8.69 7.58 9.24
C GLU A 196 -9.15 6.62 10.35
N ASN A 197 -9.35 7.17 11.55
CA ASN A 197 -9.77 6.42 12.73
C ASN A 197 -11.27 6.06 12.73
N GLU A 198 -11.73 5.36 13.77
CA GLU A 198 -13.08 4.77 13.81
C GLU A 198 -14.25 5.78 13.88
N ASP A 199 -14.01 6.99 14.39
CA ASP A 199 -15.05 8.03 14.50
C ASP A 199 -14.87 9.18 13.50
N GLY A 200 -13.91 9.04 12.58
CA GLY A 200 -13.61 10.02 11.54
C GLY A 200 -13.06 11.34 12.09
N THR A 201 -12.57 11.39 13.34
CA THR A 201 -12.09 12.63 13.97
C THR A 201 -10.57 12.79 13.94
N ASP A 202 -9.83 11.75 13.56
CA ASP A 202 -8.37 11.73 13.52
C ASP A 202 -7.88 10.94 12.31
N GLY A 203 -6.76 11.38 11.74
CA GLY A 203 -6.30 10.85 10.46
C GLY A 203 -5.09 11.58 9.89
N ILE A 204 -4.49 10.96 8.87
CA ILE A 204 -3.46 11.57 8.05
C ILE A 204 -3.89 11.50 6.59
N GLU A 205 -4.16 12.67 6.02
CA GLU A 205 -4.39 12.86 4.58
C GLU A 205 -3.05 13.00 3.84
N ILE A 206 -2.85 12.15 2.82
CA ILE A 206 -1.76 12.29 1.85
C ILE A 206 -2.26 13.01 0.60
N LEU A 207 -3.48 12.72 0.18
CA LEU A 207 -4.09 13.32 -0.98
C LEU A 207 -5.59 13.41 -0.76
N PHE A 208 -6.13 14.60 -1.00
CA PHE A 208 -7.53 14.78 -1.34
C PHE A 208 -7.62 15.69 -2.56
N VAL A 209 -8.30 15.25 -3.61
CA VAL A 209 -8.52 16.04 -4.83
C VAL A 209 -9.98 15.92 -5.23
N GLU A 210 -10.67 17.05 -5.26
CA GLU A 210 -12.05 17.12 -5.75
C GLU A 210 -12.07 16.85 -7.26
N SER A 211 -13.09 16.14 -7.76
CA SER A 211 -13.33 15.90 -9.20
C SER A 211 -13.41 17.18 -10.02
N SER A 212 -13.78 18.28 -9.37
CA SER A 212 -13.93 19.60 -9.97
C SER A 212 -12.66 20.46 -9.96
N ASP A 213 -11.52 19.95 -9.47
CA ASP A 213 -10.27 20.72 -9.39
C ASP A 213 -9.81 21.14 -10.80
N PRO A 214 -9.78 22.46 -11.10
CA PRO A 214 -9.46 22.96 -12.45
C PRO A 214 -7.98 22.80 -12.84
N ASN A 215 -7.12 22.33 -11.92
CA ASN A 215 -5.70 22.11 -12.19
C ASN A 215 -5.41 20.75 -12.86
N TYR A 216 -6.39 19.84 -12.87
CA TYR A 216 -6.25 18.50 -13.41
C TYR A 216 -7.21 18.28 -14.59
N SER A 217 -6.85 17.32 -15.44
CA SER A 217 -7.65 16.83 -16.56
C SER A 217 -7.63 15.30 -16.57
N ASN A 218 -8.66 14.67 -17.14
CA ASN A 218 -8.75 13.20 -17.14
C ASN A 218 -7.49 12.53 -17.69
N GLY A 219 -7.02 11.53 -16.95
CA GLY A 219 -5.80 10.80 -17.21
C GLY A 219 -4.53 11.46 -16.68
N ASP A 220 -4.59 12.66 -16.08
CA ASP A 220 -3.44 13.27 -15.43
C ASP A 220 -2.94 12.40 -14.29
N ILE A 221 -1.62 12.29 -14.16
CA ILE A 221 -0.98 11.52 -13.09
C ILE A 221 -1.00 12.34 -11.81
N LEU A 222 -1.70 11.84 -10.78
CA LEU A 222 -1.73 12.45 -9.45
C LEU A 222 -0.47 12.10 -8.66
N ILE A 223 -0.17 10.80 -8.56
CA ILE A 223 1.00 10.27 -7.85
C ILE A 223 1.63 9.17 -8.72
N GLN A 224 2.96 9.16 -8.80
CA GLN A 224 3.71 8.12 -9.54
C GLN A 224 5.06 7.81 -8.89
N ASN A 225 5.35 6.52 -8.73
CA ASN A 225 6.57 5.99 -8.10
C ASN A 225 6.86 6.60 -6.71
N GLN A 226 5.83 6.75 -5.87
CA GLN A 226 5.94 7.25 -4.51
C GLN A 226 5.38 6.24 -3.53
N ALA A 227 5.84 6.32 -2.28
CA ALA A 227 5.37 5.45 -1.23
C ALA A 227 5.39 6.15 0.12
N PHE A 228 4.44 5.78 0.96
CA PHE A 228 4.12 6.45 2.21
C PHE A 228 4.10 5.46 3.36
N CYS A 229 4.64 5.87 4.49
CA CYS A 229 4.64 5.12 5.73
C CYS A 229 3.85 5.86 6.81
N PHE A 230 3.00 5.15 7.54
CA PHE A 230 2.34 5.63 8.75
C PHE A 230 2.80 4.80 9.94
N SER A 231 3.39 5.47 10.95
CA SER A 231 3.93 4.79 12.14
C SER A 231 3.73 5.58 13.43
N THR A 232 3.41 4.89 14.52
CA THR A 232 3.34 5.45 15.89
C THR A 232 4.66 5.35 16.67
N GLY A 233 5.63 4.55 16.18
CA GLY A 233 6.90 4.24 16.85
C GLY A 233 8.15 4.84 16.20
N GLY A 234 7.99 5.68 15.17
CA GLY A 234 9.06 6.15 14.28
C GLY A 234 9.23 5.24 13.05
N THR A 235 9.72 5.78 11.93
CA THR A 235 9.72 5.11 10.61
C THR A 235 10.48 3.77 10.62
N ASN A 236 9.76 2.64 10.69
CA ASN A 236 10.32 1.30 10.44
C ASN A 236 9.86 0.70 9.11
N CYS A 237 8.93 1.35 8.40
CA CYS A 237 8.54 0.97 7.04
C CYS A 237 9.76 0.92 6.10
N GLY A 238 9.79 -0.05 5.19
CA GLY A 238 10.85 -0.23 4.20
C GLY A 238 12.20 -0.71 4.76
N GLN A 239 12.34 -0.94 6.06
CA GLN A 239 13.47 -1.68 6.60
C GLN A 239 13.21 -3.17 6.41
N SER A 240 13.78 -3.75 5.34
CA SER A 240 13.91 -5.21 5.24
C SER A 240 14.77 -5.69 6.41
N THR A 241 14.14 -6.01 7.53
CA THR A 241 14.84 -6.65 8.64
C THR A 241 15.10 -8.06 8.20
N SER A 242 16.23 -8.28 7.52
CA SER A 242 16.80 -9.61 7.43
C SER A 242 16.97 -10.11 8.86
N VAL A 243 16.03 -10.92 9.35
CA VAL A 243 16.15 -11.57 10.65
C VAL A 243 17.36 -12.50 10.52
N PRO A 244 18.46 -12.29 11.27
CA PRO A 244 19.53 -13.25 11.25
C PRO A 244 18.95 -14.57 11.76
N ALA A 245 19.05 -15.62 10.94
CA ALA A 245 18.59 -16.95 11.30
C ALA A 245 19.06 -17.29 12.72
N PRO A 246 18.19 -17.86 13.59
CA PRO A 246 18.56 -18.14 14.97
C PRO A 246 19.85 -18.96 14.94
N ALA A 247 20.91 -18.42 15.56
CA ALA A 247 22.17 -19.12 15.64
C ALA A 247 21.90 -20.47 16.32
N THR A 248 21.92 -21.55 15.54
CA THR A 248 21.88 -22.90 16.05
C THR A 248 23.05 -23.03 17.01
N VAL A 249 22.77 -22.95 18.31
CA VAL A 249 23.75 -23.23 19.36
C VAL A 249 24.06 -24.71 19.26
N GLY A 250 25.06 -25.03 18.45
CA GLY A 250 25.63 -26.36 18.35
C GLY A 250 26.18 -26.74 19.71
N LEU A 251 25.43 -27.56 20.44
CA LEU A 251 25.86 -28.16 21.69
C LEU A 251 27.00 -29.15 21.39
N PHE A 252 28.24 -28.66 21.39
CA PHE A 252 29.43 -29.51 21.32
C PHE A 252 29.54 -30.31 22.63
N LEU A 253 29.14 -31.57 22.58
CA LEU A 253 29.50 -32.57 23.58
C LEU A 253 31.02 -32.78 23.55
N LEU A 254 31.73 -32.13 24.48
CA LEU A 254 33.14 -32.39 24.78
C LEU A 254 33.27 -33.78 25.41
N GLY A 255 33.55 -34.77 24.57
CA GLY A 255 34.06 -36.08 25.01
C GLY A 255 35.49 -35.94 25.52
N LEU A 256 35.67 -35.80 26.84
CA LEU A 256 36.92 -36.16 27.51
C LEU A 256 37.04 -37.69 27.48
N LEU A 257 38.13 -38.25 26.92
CA LEU A 257 38.86 -39.36 27.54
C LEU A 257 40.22 -39.64 26.85
N GLY A 258 41.30 -39.30 27.57
CA GLY A 258 42.42 -40.22 27.83
C GLY A 258 43.51 -40.43 26.77
N ILE A 259 44.46 -39.50 26.67
CA ILE A 259 45.81 -39.78 26.16
C ILE A 259 46.56 -40.65 27.20
N LYS A 260 46.92 -41.90 26.86
CA LYS A 260 47.98 -42.65 27.55
C LYS A 260 49.20 -42.75 26.63
N ARG A 261 50.28 -42.05 26.99
CA ARG A 261 51.60 -42.19 26.35
C ARG A 261 52.48 -43.18 27.14
N ALA A 262 53.23 -43.95 26.37
CA ALA A 262 53.98 -45.17 26.68
C ALA A 262 54.99 -45.14 27.86
N ARG A 263 55.30 -46.33 28.38
CA ARG A 263 56.67 -46.65 28.84
C ARG A 263 57.01 -48.12 28.59
N LYS A 264 58.03 -48.35 27.74
CA LYS A 264 58.76 -49.62 27.60
C LYS A 264 59.68 -49.82 28.80
N THR A 265 59.77 -51.04 29.32
CA THR A 265 60.97 -51.57 30.00
C THR A 265 61.14 -53.05 29.68
N LYS A 266 62.40 -53.43 29.48
CA LYS A 266 62.92 -54.73 29.03
C LYS A 266 62.80 -55.83 30.10
N ALA A 267 62.58 -57.06 29.67
CA ALA A 267 63.41 -58.24 29.92
C ALA A 267 63.10 -59.28 28.84
#